data_AF-A0A2H0IVQ6-F1
#
_entry.id   AF-A0A2H0IVQ6-F1
#
_cell.length_a   1.000
_cell.length_b   1.000
_cell.length_c   1.000
_cell.angle_alpha   90.00
_cell.angle_beta   90.00
_cell.angle_gamma   90.00
#
_symmetry.space_group_name_H-M   'P 1'
#
loop_
_entity.id
_entity.type
_entity.pdbx_description
1 polymer ?
#
loop_
_entity_poly.entity_id
_entity_poly.type
_entity_poly.pdbx_seq_one_letter_code
_entity_poly.pdbx_strand_id
1 'polypeptide(L)'
;MPAEIRQFRVGGHNFRKGLALQPKDFEACIGLADALCLQGKLGEAAKHFEMARAQQPKHSGAHLGLAKVRKSQDRLDEAAQAGRQALALDPNHDTAYINLANTYLLLGQLRDAVQTLQQALALTLVF
;
A
#
# COMPACT_ATOMS: atom_id res chain seq x y z
N MET A 1 16.55 -13.37 39.73
CA MET A 1 17.73 -13.63 38.86
C MET A 1 17.27 -14.51 37.71
N PRO A 2 17.57 -14.23 36.43
CA PRO A 2 17.35 -13.03 35.60
C PRO A 2 16.26 -13.31 34.52
N ALA A 3 15.47 -12.34 34.04
CA ALA A 3 15.75 -11.33 33.00
C ALA A 3 15.95 -11.89 31.57
N GLU A 4 15.13 -11.36 30.64
CA GLU A 4 15.42 -11.15 29.21
C GLU A 4 15.60 -12.36 28.28
N ILE A 5 14.51 -12.79 27.64
CA ILE A 5 14.57 -13.21 26.23
C ILE A 5 13.45 -12.51 25.45
N ARG A 6 13.78 -11.28 25.02
CA ARG A 6 13.57 -10.69 23.70
C ARG A 6 12.32 -11.10 22.90
N GLN A 7 11.41 -10.12 22.85
CA GLN A 7 10.65 -9.66 21.67
C GLN A 7 11.24 -10.11 20.32
N PHE A 8 10.37 -10.55 19.39
CA PHE A 8 10.38 -10.32 17.92
C PHE A 8 9.57 -11.41 17.18
N ARG A 9 8.27 -11.56 17.52
CA ARG A 9 7.34 -12.29 16.64
C ARG A 9 5.90 -11.77 16.66
N VAL A 10 5.70 -10.58 17.21
CA VAL A 10 4.38 -9.94 17.25
C VAL A 10 4.18 -9.24 15.91
N GLY A 11 3.33 -9.81 15.07
CA GLY A 11 2.88 -9.16 13.82
C GLY A 11 2.15 -10.09 12.84
N GLY A 12 2.52 -11.38 12.79
CA GLY A 12 1.95 -12.31 11.79
C GLY A 12 0.89 -13.30 12.30
N HIS A 13 0.79 -13.51 13.61
CA HIS A 13 0.08 -14.69 14.13
C HIS A 13 -1.38 -14.48 14.55
N ASN A 14 -1.85 -13.24 14.75
CA ASN A 14 -3.17 -13.01 15.33
C ASN A 14 -4.33 -12.83 14.33
N PHE A 15 -4.08 -12.84 13.02
CA PHE A 15 -5.17 -12.79 12.04
C PHE A 15 -5.83 -14.15 11.73
N ARG A 16 -5.29 -15.27 12.25
CA ARG A 16 -5.84 -16.60 11.98
C ARG A 16 -6.93 -17.08 12.95
N LYS A 17 -7.27 -16.33 14.01
CA LYS A 17 -8.18 -16.83 15.06
C LYS A 17 -9.30 -15.89 15.52
N GLY A 18 -9.52 -14.75 14.88
CA GLY A 18 -10.44 -13.73 15.41
C GLY A 18 -11.75 -13.52 14.68
N LEU A 19 -11.93 -14.04 13.47
CA LEU A 19 -13.01 -13.54 12.63
C LEU A 19 -13.35 -14.57 11.55
N ALA A 20 -14.60 -15.02 11.57
CA ALA A 20 -15.26 -15.63 10.42
C ALA A 20 -15.46 -14.57 9.33
N LEU A 21 -14.38 -13.90 8.91
CA LEU A 21 -14.39 -12.99 7.78
C LEU A 21 -14.62 -13.86 6.57
N GLN A 22 -15.78 -13.65 5.94
CA GLN A 22 -15.98 -14.19 4.61
C GLN A 22 -14.78 -13.73 3.76
N PRO A 23 -14.16 -14.60 2.95
CA PRO A 23 -13.07 -14.26 2.04
C PRO A 23 -13.40 -13.14 1.01
N LYS A 24 -14.58 -12.53 1.13
CA LYS A 24 -15.13 -11.45 0.32
C LYS A 24 -15.34 -10.15 1.12
N ASP A 25 -14.92 -10.06 2.38
CA ASP A 25 -14.94 -8.80 3.10
C ASP A 25 -13.75 -7.93 2.67
N PHE A 26 -13.98 -6.63 2.49
CA PHE A 26 -13.00 -5.66 2.00
C PHE A 26 -11.81 -5.56 2.96
N GLU A 27 -12.09 -5.40 4.25
CA GLU A 27 -11.07 -5.27 5.29
C GLU A 27 -10.22 -6.54 5.42
N ALA A 28 -10.85 -7.71 5.27
CA ALA A 28 -10.15 -8.99 5.24
C ALA A 28 -9.19 -9.09 4.05
N CYS A 29 -9.61 -8.62 2.87
CA CYS A 29 -8.79 -8.63 1.68
C CYS A 29 -7.56 -7.73 1.83
N ILE A 30 -7.73 -6.52 2.38
CA ILE A 30 -6.62 -5.59 2.65
C ILE A 30 -5.65 -6.19 3.68
N GLY A 31 -6.15 -6.61 4.84
CA GLY A 31 -5.31 -7.15 5.91
C GLY A 31 -4.54 -8.40 5.50
N LEU A 32 -5.17 -9.29 4.72
CA LEU A 32 -4.50 -10.47 4.17
C LEU A 32 -3.45 -10.08 3.13
N ALA A 33 -3.76 -9.13 2.24
CA ALA A 33 -2.81 -8.66 1.24
C ALA A 33 -1.55 -8.05 1.89
N ASP A 34 -1.72 -7.22 2.92
CA ASP A 34 -0.60 -6.65 3.68
C ASP A 34 0.23 -7.75 4.37
N ALA A 35 -0.41 -8.74 4.98
CA ALA A 35 0.30 -9.87 5.59
C ALA A 35 1.08 -10.69 4.54
N LEU A 36 0.54 -10.85 3.33
CA LEU A 36 1.21 -11.52 2.21
C LEU A 36 2.38 -10.70 1.67
N CYS A 37 2.27 -9.36 1.62
CA CYS A 37 3.38 -8.47 1.32
C CYS A 37 4.56 -8.67 2.28
N LEU A 38 4.27 -8.73 3.58
CA LEU A 38 5.29 -8.96 4.62
C LEU A 38 5.95 -10.34 4.49
N GLN A 39 5.26 -11.32 3.90
CA GLN A 39 5.80 -12.65 3.61
C GLN A 39 6.51 -12.74 2.26
N GLY A 40 6.58 -11.64 1.48
CA GLY A 40 7.16 -11.64 0.14
C GLY A 40 6.29 -12.33 -0.93
N LYS A 41 5.06 -12.72 -0.59
CA LYS A 41 4.11 -13.38 -1.50
C LYS A 41 3.36 -12.36 -2.36
N LEU A 42 4.12 -11.58 -3.14
CA LEU A 42 3.62 -10.42 -3.86
C LEU A 42 2.54 -10.77 -4.90
N GLY A 43 2.61 -11.95 -5.52
CA GLY A 43 1.60 -12.41 -6.47
C GLY A 43 0.23 -12.66 -5.82
N GLU A 44 0.21 -13.26 -4.63
CA GLU A 44 -1.01 -13.48 -3.85
C GLU A 44 -1.54 -12.17 -3.27
N ALA A 45 -0.63 -11.32 -2.75
CA ALA A 45 -0.99 -10.00 -2.26
C ALA A 45 -1.70 -9.15 -3.32
N ALA A 46 -1.16 -9.14 -4.56
CA ALA A 46 -1.79 -8.43 -5.67
C ALA A 46 -3.23 -8.91 -5.91
N LYS A 47 -3.48 -10.23 -5.89
CA LYS A 47 -4.84 -10.78 -6.10
C LYS A 47 -5.82 -10.29 -5.03
N HIS A 48 -5.39 -10.22 -3.77
CA HIS A 48 -6.26 -9.75 -2.69
C HIS A 48 -6.52 -8.24 -2.74
N PHE A 49 -5.52 -7.44 -3.10
CA PHE A 49 -5.76 -6.01 -3.36
C PHE A 49 -6.66 -5.78 -4.59
N GLU A 50 -6.54 -6.60 -5.63
CA GLU A 50 -7.44 -6.56 -6.79
C GLU A 50 -8.89 -6.90 -6.40
N MET A 51 -9.08 -7.90 -5.54
CA MET A 51 -10.40 -8.21 -4.97
C MET A 51 -10.95 -7.04 -4.13
N ALA A 52 -10.12 -6.43 -3.29
CA ALA A 52 -10.51 -5.26 -2.49
C ALA A 52 -10.91 -4.08 -3.40
N ARG A 53 -10.14 -3.84 -4.48
CA ARG A 53 -10.45 -2.83 -5.49
C ARG A 53 -11.75 -3.13 -6.23
N ALA A 54 -12.03 -4.40 -6.57
CA ALA A 54 -13.27 -4.78 -7.23
C ALA A 54 -14.50 -4.55 -6.34
N GLN A 55 -14.36 -4.74 -5.02
CA GLN A 55 -15.43 -4.48 -4.05
C GLN A 55 -15.63 -2.99 -3.79
N GLN A 56 -14.54 -2.23 -3.65
CA GLN A 56 -14.56 -0.79 -3.43
C GLN A 56 -13.64 -0.05 -4.42
N PRO A 57 -14.11 0.21 -5.66
CA PRO A 57 -13.28 0.82 -6.70
C PRO A 57 -12.79 2.24 -6.38
N LYS A 58 -13.50 2.94 -5.47
CA LYS A 58 -13.21 4.30 -5.05
C LYS A 58 -12.37 4.40 -3.77
N HIS A 59 -11.92 3.27 -3.22
CA HIS A 59 -11.12 3.27 -2.01
C HIS A 59 -9.63 3.50 -2.34
N SER A 60 -9.09 4.68 -2.01
CA SER A 60 -7.71 5.07 -2.31
C SER A 60 -6.67 4.07 -1.78
N GLY A 61 -6.88 3.55 -0.57
CA GLY A 61 -5.99 2.56 0.06
C GLY A 61 -5.80 1.25 -0.72
N ALA A 62 -6.82 0.78 -1.45
CA ALA A 62 -6.69 -0.44 -2.27
C ALA A 62 -5.78 -0.21 -3.48
N HIS A 63 -5.89 0.97 -4.11
CA HIS A 63 -4.99 1.38 -5.20
C HIS A 63 -3.57 1.62 -4.69
N LEU A 64 -3.40 2.21 -3.50
CA LEU A 64 -2.09 2.33 -2.87
C LEU A 64 -1.46 0.97 -2.56
N GLY A 65 -2.25 0.00 -2.09
CA GLY A 65 -1.80 -1.37 -1.86
C GLY A 65 -1.27 -2.02 -3.14
N LEU A 66 -2.01 -1.89 -4.25
CA LEU A 66 -1.53 -2.33 -5.58
C LEU A 66 -0.25 -1.60 -5.99
N ALA A 67 -0.16 -0.28 -5.78
CA ALA A 67 1.04 0.48 -6.12
C ALA A 67 2.28 -0.05 -5.38
N LYS A 68 2.16 -0.29 -4.08
CA LYS A 68 3.23 -0.88 -3.24
C LYS A 68 3.65 -2.26 -3.77
N VAL A 69 2.69 -3.14 -4.03
CA VAL A 69 2.97 -4.49 -4.53
C VAL A 69 3.64 -4.46 -5.90
N ARG A 70 3.13 -3.66 -6.84
CA ARG A 70 3.70 -3.53 -8.18
C ARG A 70 5.12 -2.96 -8.14
N LYS A 71 5.38 -1.99 -7.26
CA LYS A 71 6.73 -1.47 -7.04
C LYS A 71 7.66 -2.55 -6.52
N SER A 72 7.23 -3.36 -5.55
CA SER A 72 8.01 -4.50 -5.04
C SER A 72 8.22 -5.61 -6.07
N GLN A 73 7.38 -5.67 -7.11
CA GLN A 73 7.53 -6.57 -8.26
C GLN A 73 8.38 -5.97 -9.40
N ASP A 74 8.97 -4.79 -9.20
CA ASP A 74 9.70 -4.02 -10.22
C ASP A 74 8.85 -3.61 -11.44
N ARG A 75 7.52 -3.63 -11.27
CA ARG A 75 6.54 -3.19 -12.28
C ARG A 75 6.24 -1.70 -12.06
N LEU A 76 7.26 -0.89 -12.27
CA LEU A 76 7.27 0.51 -11.82
C LEU A 76 6.22 1.39 -12.52
N ASP A 77 5.98 1.22 -13.83
CA ASP A 77 4.95 1.98 -14.54
C ASP A 77 3.54 1.72 -13.99
N GLU A 78 3.25 0.46 -13.69
CA GLU A 78 1.97 0.07 -13.09
C GLU A 78 1.83 0.58 -11.65
N ALA A 79 2.94 0.60 -10.90
CA ALA A 79 2.97 1.18 -9.58
C ALA A 79 2.67 2.69 -9.62
N ALA A 80 3.25 3.41 -10.57
CA ALA A 80 2.99 4.83 -10.77
C ALA A 80 1.53 5.08 -11.16
N GLN A 81 0.97 4.25 -12.06
CA GLN A 81 -0.44 4.34 -12.43
C GLN A 81 -1.37 4.14 -11.23
N ALA A 82 -1.14 3.11 -10.42
CA ALA A 82 -1.95 2.83 -9.24
C ALA A 82 -1.79 3.94 -8.16
N GLY A 83 -0.59 4.49 -8.00
CA GLY A 83 -0.35 5.64 -7.11
C GLY A 83 -1.11 6.89 -7.56
N ARG A 84 -1.12 7.20 -8.86
CA ARG A 84 -1.94 8.30 -9.43
C ARG A 84 -3.43 8.08 -9.20
N GLN A 85 -3.92 6.86 -9.35
CA GLN A 85 -5.32 6.53 -9.07
C GLN A 85 -5.67 6.73 -7.60
N ALA A 86 -4.79 6.34 -6.67
CA ALA A 86 -4.99 6.58 -5.25
C ALA A 86 -5.14 8.08 -4.94
N LEU A 87 -4.27 8.93 -5.51
CA LEU A 87 -4.31 10.38 -5.34
C LEU A 87 -5.50 11.05 -6.05
N ALA A 88 -5.96 10.51 -7.17
CA ALA A 88 -7.16 11.00 -7.84
C ALA A 88 -8.43 10.75 -7.01
N LEU A 89 -8.44 9.68 -6.21
CA LEU A 89 -9.54 9.32 -5.31
C LEU A 89 -9.45 10.07 -3.98
N ASP A 90 -8.24 10.22 -3.45
CA ASP A 90 -7.97 10.96 -2.22
C ASP A 90 -6.73 11.83 -2.40
N PRO A 91 -6.92 13.10 -2.79
CA PRO A 91 -5.83 14.05 -2.96
C PRO A 91 -5.05 14.32 -1.67
N ASN A 92 -5.57 14.01 -0.48
CA ASN A 92 -4.87 14.26 0.79
C ASN A 92 -4.13 13.01 1.30
N HIS A 93 -3.97 11.97 0.47
CA HIS A 93 -3.34 10.74 0.89
C HIS A 93 -1.80 10.83 0.91
N ASP A 94 -1.24 11.25 2.04
CA ASP A 94 0.21 11.45 2.23
C ASP A 94 1.07 10.25 1.80
N THR A 95 0.66 9.05 2.21
CA THR A 95 1.41 7.82 1.88
C THR A 95 1.41 7.53 0.38
N ALA A 96 0.36 7.93 -0.36
CA ALA A 96 0.29 7.75 -1.80
C ALA A 96 1.24 8.69 -2.54
N TYR A 97 1.38 9.95 -2.09
CA TYR A 97 2.39 10.88 -2.62
C TYR A 97 3.81 10.33 -2.44
N ILE A 98 4.13 9.86 -1.24
CA ILE A 98 5.46 9.29 -0.95
C ILE A 98 5.71 8.05 -1.82
N ASN A 99 4.71 7.18 -2.01
CA ASN A 99 4.89 5.99 -2.85
C ASN A 99 5.10 6.35 -4.32
N LEU A 100 4.30 7.27 -4.85
CA LEU A 100 4.37 7.71 -6.23
C LEU A 100 5.70 8.41 -6.51
N ALA A 101 6.14 9.33 -5.64
CA ALA A 101 7.42 10.00 -5.77
C ALA A 101 8.59 9.01 -5.76
N ASN A 102 8.59 8.05 -4.83
CA ASN A 102 9.62 6.99 -4.81
C ASN A 102 9.59 6.13 -6.08
N THR A 103 8.40 5.85 -6.63
CA THR A 103 8.27 5.09 -7.88
C THR A 103 8.87 5.87 -9.05
N TYR A 104 8.61 7.18 -9.12
CA TYR A 104 9.24 8.04 -10.13
C TYR A 104 10.75 8.14 -9.98
N LEU A 105 11.28 8.16 -8.75
CA LEU A 105 12.73 8.09 -8.54
C LEU A 105 13.34 6.80 -9.10
N LEU A 106 12.69 5.66 -8.88
CA LEU A 106 13.13 4.36 -9.42
C LEU A 106 13.05 4.31 -10.96
N LEU A 107 12.07 5.00 -11.56
CA LEU A 107 11.95 5.18 -13.01
C LEU A 107 12.95 6.19 -13.59
N GLY A 108 13.73 6.89 -12.75
CA GLY A 108 14.60 8.00 -13.19
C GLY A 108 13.84 9.28 -13.56
N GLN A 109 12.53 9.33 -13.30
CA GLN A 109 11.64 10.46 -13.59
C GLN A 109 11.72 11.52 -12.47
N LEU A 110 12.90 12.12 -12.30
CA LEU A 110 13.19 13.05 -11.19
C LEU A 110 12.22 14.25 -11.16
N ARG A 111 11.86 14.78 -12.34
CA ARG A 111 10.95 15.93 -12.43
C ARG A 111 9.57 15.60 -11.86
N ASP A 112 9.03 14.43 -12.21
CA ASP A 112 7.72 13.99 -11.75
C ASP A 112 7.74 13.69 -10.25
N ALA A 113 8.84 13.12 -9.73
CA ALA A 113 9.03 12.91 -8.29
C ALA A 113 9.00 14.23 -7.51
N VAL A 114 9.76 15.24 -7.95
CA VAL A 114 9.79 16.57 -7.31
C VAL A 114 8.42 17.22 -7.35
N GLN A 115 7.74 17.20 -8.51
CA GLN A 115 6.42 17.78 -8.65
C GLN A 115 5.40 17.09 -7.72
N THR A 116 5.47 15.77 -7.60
CA THR A 116 4.61 14.98 -6.71
C THR A 116 4.80 15.37 -5.24
N LEU A 117 6.04 15.55 -4.79
CA LEU A 117 6.34 15.97 -3.42
C LEU A 117 5.95 17.44 -3.16
N GLN A 118 6.11 18.31 -4.15
CA GLN A 118 5.67 19.70 -4.05
C GLN A 118 4.15 19.80 -3.90
N GLN A 119 3.39 18.97 -4.62
CA GLN A 119 1.94 18.88 -4.46
C GLN A 119 1.56 18.44 -3.04
N ALA A 120 2.22 17.40 -2.51
CA ALA A 120 1.99 16.95 -1.14
C ALA A 120 2.23 18.07 -0.12
N LEU A 121 3.36 18.76 -0.22
CA LEU A 121 3.70 19.86 0.69
C LEU A 121 2.74 21.04 0.57
N ALA A 122 2.31 21.37 -0.66
CA ALA A 122 1.34 22.44 -0.87
C ALA A 122 0.01 22.15 -0.16
N LEU A 123 -0.46 20.91 -0.15
CA LEU A 123 -1.67 20.51 0.58
C LEU A 123 -1.51 20.58 2.10
N THR A 124 -0.32 20.24 2.63
CA THR A 124 -0.03 20.34 4.06
C THR A 124 0.09 21.78 4.56
N LEU A 125 0.42 22.73 3.68
CA LEU A 125 0.66 24.14 4.06
C LEU A 125 -0.59 25.06 3.97
N VAL A 126 -1.78 24.52 3.66
CA VAL A 126 -3.04 25.31 3.53
C VAL A 126 -3.82 25.43 4.86
N PHE A 127 -3.15 25.40 6.01
CA PHE A 127 -3.78 25.63 7.33
C PHE A 127 -3.48 27.03 7.87
#